data_AF-A0A925SA37-F1
#
_entry.id   AF-A0A925SA37-F1
#
_cell.length_a   1.000
_cell.length_b   1.000
_cell.length_c   1.000
_cell.angle_alpha   90.00
_cell.angle_beta   90.00
_cell.angle_gamma   90.00
#
_symmetry.space_group_name_H-M   'P 1'
#
loop_
_entity.id
_entity.type
_entity.pdbx_description
1 polymer ?
#
loop_
_entity_poly.entity_id
_entity_poly.type
_entity_poly.pdbx_seq_one_letter_code
_entity_poly.pdbx_strand_id
1 'polypeptide(L)'
;MIDQPTLTCQNEQRRQKVRGHKLNGLDYIEVSEDQRTLTAYFIDETPPELFPEKGEEPAVYQKRVSKLLRVEGGRRIRDIRAEQIEAHKDFIVVKVNKVGDFSTYELCLVEIRDGRPTGKPFPGFDPRYSCAAFSFKIGCPSDLDCKTEAVCPPEQRDEPEINYLAKDYASFRQLILDRLALIMPDWQERHVPDIGVALVEVLAYV
;
A
#
# COMPACT_ATOMS: atom_id res chain seq x y z
N MET A 1 -10.11 -22.09 6.78
CA MET A 1 -9.57 -21.14 5.78
C MET A 1 -9.11 -19.93 6.56
N ILE A 2 -7.79 -19.80 6.73
CA ILE A 2 -7.16 -18.78 7.57
C ILE A 2 -7.02 -17.54 6.70
N ASP A 3 -7.64 -16.46 7.14
CA ASP A 3 -7.53 -15.12 6.57
C ASP A 3 -6.05 -14.71 6.63
N GLN A 4 -5.42 -14.53 5.47
CA GLN A 4 -4.03 -14.10 5.42
C GLN A 4 -3.95 -12.65 5.89
N PRO A 5 -3.09 -12.32 6.88
CA PRO A 5 -2.90 -10.94 7.29
C PRO A 5 -2.32 -10.14 6.12
N THR A 6 -3.06 -9.14 5.67
CA THR A 6 -2.64 -8.20 4.63
C THR A 6 -1.44 -7.41 5.15
N LEU A 7 -0.24 -7.79 4.72
CA LEU A 7 1.01 -7.12 5.03
C LEU A 7 1.01 -5.71 4.40
N THR A 8 0.74 -4.69 5.20
CA THR A 8 0.70 -3.30 4.74
C THR A 8 2.09 -2.68 4.81
N CYS A 9 3.03 -3.13 3.97
CA CYS A 9 4.24 -2.36 3.70
C CYS A 9 3.85 -1.10 2.91
N GLN A 10 3.64 0.01 3.62
CA GLN A 10 3.27 1.29 3.02
C GLN A 10 4.43 1.80 2.15
N ASN A 11 4.17 1.77 0.85
CA ASN A 11 5.13 1.98 -0.21
C ASN A 11 5.26 3.50 -0.49
N GLU A 12 6.01 4.23 0.34
CA GLU A 12 6.22 5.69 0.21
C GLU A 12 6.68 6.12 -1.19
N GLN A 13 7.47 5.26 -1.86
CA GLN A 13 7.92 5.48 -3.24
C GLN A 13 6.75 5.57 -4.23
N ARG A 14 5.64 4.87 -3.97
CA ARG A 14 4.45 4.96 -4.81
C ARG A 14 3.70 6.27 -4.57
N ARG A 15 3.63 6.76 -3.32
CA ARG A 15 3.04 8.09 -3.03
C ARG A 15 3.74 9.19 -3.81
N GLN A 16 5.07 9.16 -3.87
CA GLN A 16 5.85 10.12 -4.66
C GLN A 16 5.61 9.97 -6.17
N LYS A 17 5.47 8.73 -6.68
CA LYS A 17 5.15 8.47 -8.10
C LYS A 17 3.72 8.89 -8.49
N VAL A 18 2.75 8.76 -7.59
CA VAL A 18 1.37 9.23 -7.80
C VAL A 18 1.35 10.74 -8.03
N ARG A 19 2.03 11.50 -7.15
CA ARG A 19 2.24 12.95 -7.32
C ARG A 19 2.97 13.28 -8.63
N GLY A 20 3.97 12.48 -9.00
CA GLY A 20 4.73 12.66 -10.24
C GLY A 20 3.96 12.38 -11.54
N HIS A 21 2.91 11.56 -11.50
CA HIS A 21 2.13 11.14 -12.68
C HIS A 21 0.78 11.88 -12.82
N LYS A 22 0.52 12.92 -12.02
CA LYS A 22 -0.78 13.64 -11.97
C LYS A 22 -1.98 12.74 -11.65
N LEU A 23 -1.75 11.66 -10.89
CA LEU A 23 -2.83 10.85 -10.34
C LEU A 23 -3.13 11.33 -8.92
N ASN A 24 -4.39 11.29 -8.53
CA ASN A 24 -4.83 11.63 -7.16
C ASN A 24 -5.22 10.37 -6.38
N GLY A 25 -5.60 10.53 -5.13
CA GLY A 25 -5.99 9.45 -4.24
C GLY A 25 -6.45 9.95 -2.88
N LEU A 26 -7.18 9.11 -2.16
CA LEU A 26 -7.40 9.26 -0.72
C LEU A 26 -6.11 8.85 0.00
N ASP A 27 -5.62 9.74 0.85
CA ASP A 27 -4.42 9.52 1.66
C ASP A 27 -4.80 8.79 2.96
N TYR A 28 -5.55 9.47 3.82
CA TYR A 28 -6.02 8.94 5.10
C TYR A 28 -7.34 9.61 5.51
N ILE A 29 -7.99 9.02 6.52
CA ILE A 29 -9.27 9.51 7.04
C ILE A 29 -9.13 9.66 8.55
N GLU A 30 -9.53 10.82 9.05
CA GLU A 30 -9.69 11.08 10.47
C GLU A 30 -11.16 10.95 10.87
N VAL A 31 -11.39 10.43 12.08
CA VAL A 31 -12.72 10.32 12.66
C VAL A 31 -12.80 11.27 13.85
N SER A 32 -13.76 12.18 13.81
CA SER A 32 -14.06 13.10 14.91
C SER A 32 -14.52 12.35 16.17
N GLU A 33 -14.42 13.01 17.32
CA GLU A 33 -14.89 12.50 18.62
C GLU A 33 -16.38 12.16 18.62
N ASP A 34 -17.18 12.82 17.76
CA ASP A 34 -18.61 12.52 17.59
C ASP A 34 -18.88 11.19 16.87
N GLN A 35 -17.85 10.56 16.30
CA GLN A 35 -17.87 9.32 15.54
C GLN A 35 -18.87 9.33 14.36
N ARG A 36 -19.23 10.51 13.88
CA ARG A 36 -20.12 10.70 12.73
C ARG A 36 -19.52 11.61 11.68
N THR A 37 -18.51 12.37 12.03
CA THR A 37 -17.81 13.27 11.11
C THR A 37 -16.48 12.63 10.72
N LEU A 38 -16.32 12.38 9.42
CA LEU A 38 -15.12 11.83 8.80
C LEU A 38 -14.43 12.94 8.01
N THR A 39 -13.13 13.13 8.22
CA THR A 39 -12.33 14.06 7.41
C THR A 39 -11.42 13.23 6.52
N ALA A 40 -11.69 13.22 5.22
CA ALA A 40 -10.89 12.45 4.26
C ALA A 40 -9.92 13.38 3.53
N TYR A 41 -8.63 13.10 3.66
CA TYR A 41 -7.53 13.87 3.07
C TYR A 41 -7.11 13.27 1.74
N PHE A 42 -6.76 14.12 0.78
CA PHE A 42 -6.28 13.70 -0.54
C PHE A 42 -4.75 13.75 -0.60
N ILE A 43 -4.18 12.93 -1.49
CA ILE A 43 -2.71 12.91 -1.73
C ILE A 43 -2.25 14.22 -2.37
N ASP A 44 -3.12 14.81 -3.18
CA ASP A 44 -2.99 16.10 -3.84
C ASP A 44 -4.23 16.97 -3.48
N GLU A 45 -4.66 17.89 -4.35
CA GLU A 45 -5.85 18.71 -4.11
C GLU A 45 -7.17 17.92 -4.27
N THR A 46 -8.22 18.33 -3.56
CA THR A 46 -9.58 17.80 -3.69
C THR A 46 -10.06 17.94 -5.13
N PRO A 47 -10.59 16.86 -5.75
CA PRO A 47 -11.11 16.92 -7.12
C PRO A 47 -12.18 18.00 -7.28
N PRO A 48 -12.17 18.79 -8.38
CA PRO A 48 -13.11 19.89 -8.62
C PRO A 48 -14.57 19.41 -8.63
N GLU A 49 -14.82 18.15 -8.99
CA GLU A 49 -16.15 17.53 -9.00
C GLU A 49 -16.75 17.39 -7.61
N LEU A 50 -15.96 17.48 -6.54
CA LEU A 50 -16.46 17.43 -5.16
C LEU A 50 -16.87 18.81 -4.64
N PHE A 51 -16.62 19.89 -5.38
CA PHE A 51 -17.08 21.22 -5.01
C PHE A 51 -18.49 21.50 -5.55
N PRO A 52 -19.23 22.43 -4.91
CA PRO A 52 -20.52 22.88 -5.43
C PRO A 52 -20.34 23.60 -6.77
N GLU A 53 -21.19 23.27 -7.74
CA GLU A 53 -21.21 23.97 -9.01
C GLU A 53 -21.84 25.36 -8.87
N LYS A 54 -21.54 26.28 -9.80
CA LYS A 54 -22.03 27.67 -9.72
C LYS A 54 -23.56 27.71 -9.82
N GLY A 55 -24.22 28.12 -8.74
CA GLY A 55 -25.69 28.18 -8.65
C GLY A 55 -26.35 26.84 -8.34
N GLU A 56 -25.58 25.83 -7.94
CA GLU A 56 -26.11 24.54 -7.48
C GLU A 56 -26.76 24.69 -6.11
N GLU A 57 -28.02 24.26 -6.01
CA GLU A 57 -28.75 24.20 -4.74
C GLU A 57 -28.06 23.23 -3.76
N PRO A 58 -27.93 23.56 -2.46
CA PRO A 58 -27.22 22.73 -1.49
C PRO A 58 -27.71 21.28 -1.46
N ALA A 59 -29.02 21.03 -1.55
CA ALA A 59 -29.57 19.68 -1.54
C ALA A 59 -29.19 18.86 -2.79
N VAL A 60 -29.00 19.52 -3.94
CA VAL A 60 -28.57 18.87 -5.18
C VAL A 60 -27.10 18.49 -5.09
N TYR A 61 -26.28 19.43 -4.62
CA TYR A 61 -24.86 19.20 -4.32
C TYR A 61 -24.65 18.00 -3.40
N GLN A 62 -25.34 17.96 -2.24
CA GLN A 62 -25.23 16.84 -1.29
C GLN A 62 -25.63 15.50 -1.94
N LYS A 63 -26.71 15.48 -2.73
CA LYS A 63 -27.19 14.27 -3.41
C LYS A 63 -26.27 13.81 -4.54
N ARG A 64 -25.57 14.72 -5.20
CA ARG A 64 -24.61 14.42 -6.28
C ARG A 64 -23.34 13.82 -5.69
N VAL A 65 -22.74 14.50 -4.71
CA VAL A 65 -21.46 14.08 -4.12
C VAL A 65 -21.60 12.83 -3.24
N SER A 66 -22.68 12.68 -2.49
CA SER A 66 -22.94 11.46 -1.70
C SER A 66 -22.99 10.18 -2.54
N LYS A 67 -23.27 10.26 -3.85
CA LYS A 67 -23.24 9.09 -4.75
C LYS A 67 -21.83 8.68 -5.18
N LEU A 68 -20.88 9.62 -5.15
CA LEU A 68 -19.47 9.37 -5.46
C LEU A 68 -18.75 8.68 -4.29
N LEU A 69 -19.26 8.88 -3.08
CA LEU A 69 -18.70 8.33 -1.85
C LEU A 69 -19.39 7.02 -1.49
N ARG A 70 -18.60 5.95 -1.34
CA ARG A 70 -19.08 4.65 -0.89
C ARG A 70 -18.37 4.24 0.38
N VAL A 71 -19.12 4.01 1.45
CA VAL A 71 -18.58 3.42 2.68
C VAL A 71 -18.85 1.92 2.65
N GLU A 72 -17.79 1.14 2.66
CA GLU A 72 -17.83 -0.32 2.73
C GLU A 72 -17.27 -0.83 4.05
N GLY A 73 -17.52 -2.10 4.33
CA GLY A 73 -17.08 -2.76 5.56
C GLY A 73 -18.18 -2.86 6.62
N GLY A 74 -17.74 -3.04 7.87
CA GLY A 74 -18.64 -3.27 8.99
C GLY A 74 -19.17 -4.71 9.09
N ARG A 75 -18.97 -5.32 10.26
CA ARG A 75 -19.51 -6.66 10.56
C ARG A 75 -20.94 -6.59 11.07
N ARG A 76 -21.20 -5.70 12.03
CA ARG A 76 -22.53 -5.57 12.67
C ARG A 76 -23.31 -4.39 12.13
N ILE A 77 -22.63 -3.28 11.85
CA ILE A 77 -23.24 -2.06 11.32
C ILE A 77 -22.84 -1.91 9.87
N ARG A 78 -23.82 -1.92 8.98
CA ARG A 78 -23.65 -1.78 7.53
C ARG A 78 -24.53 -0.65 7.00
N ASP A 79 -24.39 -0.38 5.69
CA ASP A 79 -25.16 0.64 4.97
C ASP A 79 -24.98 2.05 5.55
N ILE A 80 -23.73 2.37 5.92
CA ILE A 80 -23.32 3.72 6.30
C ILE A 80 -23.29 4.58 5.03
N ARG A 81 -23.89 5.77 5.09
CA ARG A 81 -24.02 6.68 3.96
C ARG A 81 -23.62 8.09 4.36
N ALA A 82 -23.00 8.80 3.43
CA ALA A 82 -22.73 10.23 3.54
C ALA A 82 -24.05 11.03 3.44
N GLU A 83 -24.31 11.89 4.41
CA GLU A 83 -25.50 12.77 4.46
C GLU A 83 -25.14 14.23 4.18
N GLN A 84 -24.01 14.69 4.72
CA GLN A 84 -23.51 16.05 4.51
C GLN A 84 -22.03 15.97 4.14
N ILE A 85 -21.67 16.71 3.10
CA ILE A 85 -20.33 16.78 2.55
C ILE A 85 -19.94 18.25 2.41
N GLU A 86 -18.76 18.60 2.88
CA GLU A 86 -18.15 19.91 2.70
C GLU A 86 -16.76 19.72 2.09
N ALA A 87 -16.51 20.35 0.95
CA ALA A 87 -15.24 20.24 0.24
C ALA A 87 -14.34 21.43 0.56
N HIS A 88 -13.10 21.13 0.91
CA HIS A 88 -12.01 22.07 1.11
C HIS A 88 -10.89 21.76 0.12
N LYS A 89 -9.86 22.61 0.11
CA LYS A 89 -8.76 22.50 -0.87
C LYS A 89 -8.08 21.13 -0.87
N ASP A 90 -7.78 20.57 0.31
CA ASP A 90 -6.96 19.36 0.44
C ASP A 90 -7.72 18.18 1.09
N PHE A 91 -8.96 18.41 1.54
CA PHE A 91 -9.77 17.41 2.23
C PHE A 91 -11.27 17.65 2.05
N ILE A 92 -12.06 16.62 2.34
CA ILE A 92 -13.52 16.71 2.46
C ILE A 92 -13.95 16.32 3.86
N VAL A 93 -14.95 17.01 4.40
CA VAL A 93 -15.64 16.65 5.64
C VAL A 93 -16.92 15.93 5.26
N VAL A 94 -17.12 14.72 5.78
CA VAL A 94 -18.25 13.85 5.47
C VAL A 94 -18.96 13.45 6.76
N LYS A 95 -20.19 13.92 6.94
CA LYS A 95 -21.07 13.48 8.01
C LYS A 95 -21.86 12.26 7.57
N VAL A 96 -21.81 11.18 8.36
CA VAL A 96 -22.50 9.93 8.06
C VAL A 96 -23.78 9.74 8.87
N ASN A 97 -24.71 8.95 8.32
CA ASN A 97 -26.02 8.66 8.91
C ASN A 97 -25.96 7.83 10.22
N LYS A 98 -24.90 7.04 10.40
CA LYS A 98 -24.76 6.09 11.52
C LYS A 98 -23.31 6.04 11.99
N VAL A 99 -23.14 5.85 13.30
CA VAL A 99 -21.86 5.49 13.91
C VAL A 99 -21.58 4.02 13.64
N GLY A 100 -20.36 3.68 13.23
CA GLY A 100 -19.95 2.28 13.04
C GLY A 100 -19.56 1.56 14.33
N ASP A 101 -19.16 0.30 14.16
CA ASP A 101 -18.64 -0.56 15.23
C ASP A 101 -17.09 -0.56 15.25
N PHE A 102 -16.49 -1.52 15.96
CA PHE A 102 -15.03 -1.71 16.03
C PHE A 102 -14.43 -2.37 14.77
N SER A 103 -15.22 -2.59 13.71
CA SER A 103 -14.70 -3.13 12.45
C SER A 103 -13.92 -2.05 11.69
N THR A 104 -13.07 -2.50 10.78
CA THR A 104 -12.50 -1.64 9.73
C THR A 104 -13.57 -1.32 8.69
N TYR A 105 -13.66 -0.04 8.34
CA TYR A 105 -14.47 0.49 7.24
C TYR A 105 -13.54 1.06 6.18
N GLU A 106 -14.02 1.14 4.95
CA GLU A 106 -13.30 1.80 3.86
C GLU A 106 -14.21 2.86 3.25
N LEU A 107 -13.69 4.08 3.08
CA LEU A 107 -14.34 5.09 2.26
C LEU A 107 -13.68 5.08 0.89
N CYS A 108 -14.47 4.85 -0.14
CA CYS A 108 -14.04 4.80 -1.53
C CYS A 108 -14.65 5.95 -2.33
N LEU A 109 -13.87 6.54 -3.23
CA LEU A 109 -14.37 7.44 -4.25
C LEU A 109 -14.53 6.68 -5.58
N VAL A 110 -15.75 6.62 -6.09
CA VAL A 110 -16.12 5.75 -7.21
C VAL A 110 -16.64 6.52 -8.42
N GLU A 111 -16.43 5.97 -9.62
CA GLU A 111 -17.00 6.50 -10.85
C GLU A 111 -18.52 6.27 -10.89
N ILE A 112 -19.28 7.28 -11.33
CA ILE A 112 -20.70 7.17 -11.62
C ILE A 112 -20.90 7.05 -13.13
N ARG A 113 -21.69 6.05 -13.55
CA ARG A 113 -22.14 5.88 -14.93
C ARG A 113 -23.65 5.69 -14.95
N ASP A 114 -24.33 6.40 -15.86
CA ASP A 114 -25.80 6.37 -15.98
C ASP A 114 -26.53 6.65 -14.64
N GLY A 115 -25.96 7.55 -13.83
CA GLY A 115 -26.50 7.96 -12.53
C GLY A 115 -26.33 6.95 -11.40
N ARG A 116 -25.60 5.85 -11.62
CA ARG A 116 -25.31 4.81 -10.62
C ARG A 116 -23.81 4.68 -10.32
N PRO A 117 -23.41 4.48 -9.06
CA PRO A 117 -22.02 4.20 -8.71
C PRO A 117 -21.58 2.86 -9.32
N THR A 118 -20.39 2.83 -9.87
CA THR A 118 -19.77 1.63 -10.44
C THR A 118 -18.76 1.02 -9.46
N GLY A 119 -18.19 -0.14 -9.80
CA GLY A 119 -17.07 -0.72 -9.06
C GLY A 119 -15.70 -0.12 -9.41
N LYS A 120 -15.66 0.87 -10.30
CA LYS A 120 -14.40 1.47 -10.76
C LYS A 120 -14.01 2.68 -9.90
N PRO A 121 -12.69 2.93 -9.74
CA PRO A 121 -12.21 4.10 -9.04
C PRO A 121 -12.65 5.38 -9.77
N PHE A 122 -12.75 6.48 -9.03
CA PHE A 122 -13.02 7.79 -9.60
C PHE A 122 -11.98 8.15 -10.69
N PRO A 123 -12.39 8.77 -11.82
CA PRO A 123 -11.45 9.13 -12.88
C PRO A 123 -10.28 9.98 -12.37
N GLY A 124 -9.06 9.65 -12.79
CA GLY A 124 -7.85 10.34 -12.33
C GLY A 124 -7.30 9.86 -10.98
N PHE A 125 -7.95 8.91 -10.30
CA PHE A 125 -7.39 8.29 -9.10
C PHE A 125 -6.49 7.10 -9.44
N ASP A 126 -5.39 6.96 -8.71
CA ASP A 126 -4.66 5.69 -8.68
C ASP A 126 -5.58 4.63 -8.03
N PRO A 127 -5.85 3.49 -8.68
CA PRO A 127 -6.71 2.44 -8.13
C PRO A 127 -6.32 2.01 -6.71
N ARG A 128 -5.03 2.08 -6.34
CA ARG A 128 -4.53 1.74 -5.01
C ARG A 128 -4.97 2.74 -3.93
N TYR A 129 -5.20 4.00 -4.30
CA TYR A 129 -5.61 5.07 -3.40
C TYR A 129 -7.06 5.50 -3.68
N SER A 130 -7.86 4.63 -4.30
CA SER A 130 -9.29 4.88 -4.54
C SER A 130 -10.13 4.73 -3.27
N CYS A 131 -9.62 3.98 -2.29
CA CYS A 131 -10.22 3.75 -0.99
C CYS A 131 -9.20 4.00 0.12
N ALA A 132 -9.66 4.52 1.24
CA ALA A 132 -8.88 4.61 2.47
C ALA A 132 -9.62 3.96 3.64
N ALA A 133 -8.90 3.18 4.43
CA ALA A 133 -9.44 2.45 5.57
C ALA A 133 -9.48 3.33 6.83
N PHE A 134 -10.51 3.15 7.66
CA PHE A 134 -10.67 3.85 8.93
C PHE A 134 -11.47 3.01 9.93
N SER A 135 -11.45 3.41 11.20
CA SER A 135 -12.24 2.81 12.28
C SER A 135 -12.96 3.89 13.07
N PHE A 136 -14.20 3.66 13.45
CA PHE A 136 -14.97 4.62 14.26
C PHE A 136 -14.50 4.71 15.72
N LYS A 137 -13.68 3.74 16.18
CA LYS A 137 -13.35 3.54 17.61
C LYS A 137 -11.86 3.72 17.93
N ILE A 138 -11.16 4.59 17.19
CA ILE A 138 -9.70 4.83 17.33
C ILE A 138 -9.29 5.29 18.75
N GLY A 139 -10.19 5.96 19.49
CA GLY A 139 -9.93 6.46 20.85
C GLY A 139 -10.52 5.62 21.99
N CYS A 140 -11.13 4.47 21.73
CA CYS A 140 -11.58 3.60 22.82
C CYS A 140 -10.36 2.82 23.35
N PRO A 141 -10.08 2.84 24.67
CA PRO A 141 -9.15 1.87 25.25
C PRO A 141 -9.72 0.50 24.93
N SER A 142 -9.03 -0.23 24.05
CA SER A 142 -9.47 -1.57 23.69
C SER A 142 -9.03 -2.49 24.82
N ASP A 143 -9.96 -3.21 25.45
CA ASP A 143 -9.65 -4.35 26.33
C ASP A 143 -9.12 -5.57 25.55
N LEU A 144 -8.75 -5.38 24.27
CA LEU A 144 -8.15 -6.40 23.44
C LEU A 144 -6.65 -6.41 23.74
N ASP A 145 -6.18 -7.50 24.35
CA ASP A 145 -4.77 -7.88 24.32
C ASP A 145 -4.33 -7.91 22.85
N CYS A 146 -3.68 -6.83 22.40
CA CYS A 146 -3.06 -6.80 21.10
C CYS A 146 -2.02 -7.93 21.07
N LYS A 147 -2.34 -9.02 20.38
CA LYS A 147 -1.36 -10.04 20.03
C LYS A 147 -0.21 -9.31 19.34
N THR A 148 0.96 -9.26 19.99
CA THR A 148 2.14 -8.59 19.45
C THR A 148 2.35 -9.03 18.01
N GLU A 149 2.44 -8.07 17.10
CA GLU A 149 2.73 -8.37 15.70
C GLU A 149 4.01 -9.19 15.65
N ALA A 150 3.95 -10.33 14.96
CA ALA A 150 5.16 -11.08 14.66
C ALA A 150 5.96 -10.23 13.68
N VAL A 151 6.88 -9.42 14.21
CA VAL A 151 7.92 -8.78 13.41
C VAL A 151 8.66 -9.92 12.73
N CYS A 152 8.50 -10.04 11.41
CA CYS A 152 9.33 -10.96 10.66
C CYS A 152 10.78 -10.48 10.85
N PRO A 153 11.66 -11.26 11.48
CA PRO A 153 13.07 -10.94 11.43
C PRO A 153 13.48 -10.86 9.96
N PRO A 154 14.36 -9.91 9.58
CA PRO A 154 14.87 -9.87 8.23
C PRO A 154 15.40 -11.25 7.85
N GLU A 155 15.12 -11.68 6.62
CA GLU A 155 15.63 -12.95 6.11
C GLU A 155 17.16 -12.91 6.22
N GLN A 156 17.69 -13.78 7.09
CA GLN A 156 19.11 -13.83 7.36
C GLN A 156 19.77 -14.47 6.15
N ARG A 157 20.41 -13.67 5.30
CA ARG A 157 21.18 -14.19 4.17
C ARG A 157 22.46 -14.79 4.71
N ASP A 158 22.80 -15.98 4.25
CA ASP A 158 24.13 -16.55 4.52
C ASP A 158 25.18 -15.65 3.85
N GLU A 159 25.93 -14.92 4.66
CA GLU A 159 27.07 -14.15 4.19
C GLU A 159 28.16 -15.12 3.75
N PRO A 160 28.75 -14.95 2.55
CA PRO A 160 29.87 -15.79 2.14
C PRO A 160 31.08 -15.53 3.04
N GLU A 161 31.87 -16.56 3.28
CA GLU A 161 33.14 -16.41 3.98
C GLU A 161 34.10 -15.57 3.12
N ILE A 162 34.41 -14.35 3.58
CA ILE A 162 35.31 -13.44 2.86
C ILE A 162 36.75 -13.73 3.30
N ASN A 163 37.58 -14.26 2.40
CA ASN A 163 39.01 -14.39 2.65
C ASN A 163 39.73 -13.07 2.30
N TYR A 164 39.93 -12.21 3.30
CA TYR A 164 40.58 -10.91 3.17
C TYR A 164 42.08 -10.97 2.79
N LEU A 165 42.71 -12.16 2.81
CA LEU A 165 44.09 -12.35 2.39
C LEU A 165 44.23 -12.65 0.90
N ALA A 166 43.14 -13.00 0.22
CA ALA A 166 43.18 -13.22 -1.22
C ALA A 166 43.43 -11.91 -1.96
N LYS A 167 44.60 -11.81 -2.59
CA LYS A 167 45.08 -10.61 -3.29
C LYS A 167 45.84 -10.93 -4.58
N ASP A 168 45.91 -12.21 -4.94
CA ASP A 168 46.61 -12.68 -6.11
C ASP A 168 45.74 -13.66 -6.91
N TYR A 169 46.14 -13.89 -8.15
CA TYR A 169 45.45 -14.79 -9.07
C TYR A 169 45.19 -16.18 -8.48
N ALA A 170 46.18 -16.76 -7.80
CA ALA A 170 46.08 -18.11 -7.26
C ALA A 170 45.03 -18.17 -6.14
N SER A 171 45.01 -17.18 -5.26
CA SER A 171 44.05 -17.07 -4.16
C SER A 171 42.63 -16.76 -4.64
N PHE A 172 42.45 -15.93 -5.68
CA PHE A 172 41.13 -15.71 -6.29
C PHE A 172 40.61 -16.94 -7.02
N ARG A 173 41.47 -17.63 -7.79
CA ARG A 173 41.12 -18.89 -8.45
C ARG A 173 40.64 -19.92 -7.43
N GLN A 174 41.37 -20.06 -6.32
CA GLN A 174 41.02 -21.00 -5.26
C GLN A 174 39.67 -20.62 -4.62
N LEU A 175 39.43 -19.35 -4.30
CA LEU A 175 38.15 -18.89 -3.74
C LEU A 175 36.95 -19.18 -4.64
N ILE A 176 37.10 -18.96 -5.94
CA ILE A 176 36.02 -19.22 -6.91
C ILE A 176 35.74 -20.73 -6.98
N LEU A 177 36.78 -21.57 -7.00
CA LEU A 177 36.61 -23.03 -7.00
C LEU A 177 35.97 -23.54 -5.70
N ASP A 178 36.39 -23.02 -4.55
CA ASP A 178 35.84 -23.37 -3.24
C ASP A 178 34.35 -22.99 -3.16
N ARG A 179 33.96 -21.84 -3.72
CA ARG A 179 32.56 -21.45 -3.82
C ARG A 179 31.77 -22.36 -4.76
N LEU A 180 32.31 -22.68 -5.94
CA LEU A 180 31.64 -23.54 -6.92
C LEU A 180 31.39 -24.94 -6.38
N ALA A 181 32.29 -25.48 -5.54
CA ALA A 181 32.08 -26.76 -4.86
C ALA A 181 30.85 -26.76 -3.94
N LEU A 182 30.47 -25.61 -3.36
CA LEU A 182 29.29 -25.47 -2.50
C LEU A 182 27.99 -25.29 -3.29
N ILE A 183 28.02 -24.51 -4.38
CA ILE A 183 26.81 -24.18 -5.16
C ILE A 183 26.53 -25.16 -6.30
N MET A 184 27.53 -25.93 -6.74
CA MET A 184 27.42 -26.91 -7.84
C MET A 184 28.23 -28.19 -7.51
N PRO A 185 27.82 -28.99 -6.51
CA PRO A 185 28.59 -30.15 -6.03
C PRO A 185 28.79 -31.26 -7.07
N ASP A 186 27.94 -31.33 -8.09
CA ASP A 186 28.04 -32.31 -9.18
C ASP A 186 29.14 -31.95 -10.19
N TRP A 187 29.60 -30.70 -10.22
CA TRP A 187 30.69 -30.28 -11.09
C TRP A 187 32.04 -30.49 -10.39
N GLN A 188 32.74 -31.56 -10.77
CA GLN A 188 34.02 -31.97 -10.18
C GLN A 188 35.20 -31.85 -11.14
N GLU A 189 35.00 -31.19 -12.28
CA GLU A 189 36.00 -31.10 -13.34
C GLU A 189 37.19 -30.24 -12.92
N ARG A 190 38.40 -30.73 -13.19
CA ARG A 190 39.68 -30.08 -12.85
C ARG A 190 40.65 -30.04 -14.03
N HIS A 191 40.27 -30.60 -15.18
CA HIS A 191 41.10 -30.63 -16.36
C HIS A 191 41.21 -29.23 -16.99
N VAL A 192 42.44 -28.82 -17.32
CA VAL A 192 42.75 -27.55 -17.99
C VAL A 192 41.90 -27.26 -19.25
N PRO A 193 41.59 -28.25 -20.13
CA PRO A 193 40.74 -27.97 -21.30
C PRO A 193 39.25 -27.78 -20.99
N ASP A 194 38.81 -27.86 -19.73
CA ASP A 194 37.42 -27.63 -19.37
C ASP A 194 37.04 -26.14 -19.46
N ILE A 195 35.85 -25.89 -19.99
CA ILE A 195 35.36 -24.52 -20.19
C ILE A 195 35.03 -23.83 -18.87
N GLY A 196 34.56 -24.57 -17.86
CA GLY A 196 34.31 -24.06 -16.52
C GLY A 196 35.61 -23.64 -15.85
N VAL A 197 36.66 -24.47 -15.96
CA VAL A 197 38.01 -24.13 -15.48
C VAL A 197 38.55 -22.88 -16.18
N ALA A 198 38.40 -22.76 -17.51
CA ALA A 198 38.85 -21.57 -18.26
C ALA A 198 38.13 -20.29 -17.81
N LEU A 199 36.81 -20.35 -17.56
CA LEU A 199 36.04 -19.21 -17.05
C LEU A 199 36.49 -18.78 -15.66
N VAL A 200 36.77 -19.74 -14.78
CA VAL A 200 37.33 -19.47 -13.45
C VAL A 200 38.68 -18.77 -13.55
N GLU A 201 39.55 -19.22 -14.46
CA GLU A 201 40.86 -18.60 -14.68
C GLU A 201 40.72 -17.16 -15.21
N VAL A 202 39.80 -16.88 -16.14
CA VAL A 202 39.53 -15.51 -16.61
C VAL A 202 39.03 -14.61 -15.48
N LEU A 203 38.07 -15.09 -14.66
CA LEU A 203 37.52 -14.33 -13.55
C LEU A 203 38.53 -14.07 -12.43
N ALA A 204 39.49 -14.96 -12.22
CA ALA A 204 40.56 -14.78 -11.24
C ALA A 204 41.64 -13.79 -11.70
N TYR A 205 41.68 -13.47 -13.01
CA TYR A 205 42.70 -12.62 -13.62
C TYR A 205 42.28 -11.13 -13.73
N VAL A 206 40.98 -10.86 -13.88
CA VAL A 206 40.40 -9.50 -14.05
C VAL A 206 40.18 -8.82 -12.70
#